data_AF-H8Z1N9-F1
#
_entry.id   AF-H8Z1N9-F1
#
_cell.length_a   1.000
_cell.length_b   1.000
_cell.length_c   1.000
_cell.angle_alpha   90.00
_cell.angle_beta   90.00
_cell.angle_gamma   90.00
#
_symmetry.space_group_name_H-M   'P 1'
#
loop_
_entity.id
_entity.type
_entity.pdbx_description
1 polymer ?
#
loop_
_entity_poly.entity_id
_entity_poly.type
_entity_poly.pdbx_seq_one_letter_code
_entity_poly.pdbx_strand_id
1 'polypeptide(L)'
;MVIVSPDLAVLVGEYLRIPDVHHTRRGLVASAALSPLLGALYLVSLDRAMQALAQRAGIRYRRFMDDFVIFAPTRHRPRAAIRRMHAVLAALRLSVHPDKRFIGKTIKGFDFLGYRFRPGRKPRPAQQSINRLITRARRLHEQGADLDRLRQYVWRWYRWLHGGLRGRVSTKGRFIRVWVTVLKRLHLTGNRIRPR
;
A
#
# COMPACT_ATOMS: atom_id res chain seq x y z
N MET A 1 0.34 1.62 32.54
CA MET A 1 -1.04 2.14 32.50
C MET A 1 -0.94 3.57 32.00
N VAL A 2 -1.43 3.89 30.80
CA VAL A 2 -1.40 5.28 30.31
C VAL A 2 -2.64 5.95 30.86
N ILE A 3 -2.47 6.89 31.80
CA ILE A 3 -3.55 7.73 32.27
C ILE A 3 -3.83 8.72 31.14
N VAL A 4 -4.91 8.50 30.41
CA VAL A 4 -5.40 9.48 29.44
C VAL A 4 -6.08 10.56 30.28
N SER A 5 -5.54 11.79 30.27
CA SER A 5 -6.22 12.92 30.90
C SER A 5 -7.66 13.00 30.35
N PRO A 6 -8.68 13.22 31.21
CA PRO A 6 -10.05 13.45 30.76
C PRO A 6 -10.15 14.45 29.61
N ASP A 7 -9.32 15.49 29.64
CA ASP A 7 -9.28 16.55 28.62
C ASP A 7 -8.86 16.03 27.24
N LEU A 8 -7.94 15.06 27.19
CA LEU A 8 -7.50 14.47 25.92
C LEU A 8 -8.58 13.60 25.30
N ALA A 9 -9.37 12.90 26.12
CA ALA A 9 -10.49 12.10 25.62
C ALA A 9 -11.60 12.99 25.03
N VAL A 10 -11.88 14.13 25.66
CA VAL A 10 -12.82 15.14 25.15
C VAL A 10 -12.32 15.70 23.82
N LEU A 11 -11.06 16.14 23.75
CA LEU A 11 -10.47 16.70 22.53
C LEU A 11 -10.50 15.73 21.35
N VAL A 12 -10.14 14.46 21.58
CA VAL A 12 -10.23 13.43 20.54
C VAL A 12 -11.70 13.20 20.14
N GLY A 13 -12.62 13.21 21.10
CA GLY A 13 -14.05 13.09 20.83
C GLY A 13 -14.58 14.23 19.95
N GLU A 14 -14.17 15.46 20.19
CA GLU A 14 -14.50 16.62 19.36
C GLU A 14 -13.93 16.50 17.94
N TYR A 15 -12.66 16.10 17.83
CA TYR A 15 -12.04 15.85 16.53
C TYR A 15 -12.80 14.80 15.71
N LEU A 16 -13.27 13.72 16.35
CA LEU A 16 -14.01 12.64 15.70
C LEU A 16 -15.44 13.05 15.30
N ARG A 17 -15.99 14.15 15.85
CA ARG A 17 -17.29 14.70 15.45
C ARG A 17 -17.23 15.54 14.18
N ILE A 18 -16.03 15.94 13.74
CA ILE A 18 -15.86 16.67 12.48
C ILE A 18 -16.37 15.77 11.34
N PRO A 19 -17.34 16.22 10.53
CA PRO A 19 -17.94 15.40 9.50
C PRO A 19 -16.90 14.97 8.47
N ASP A 20 -16.93 13.68 8.12
CA ASP A 20 -16.19 13.16 6.98
C ASP A 20 -16.82 13.67 5.67
N VAL A 21 -16.06 13.60 4.57
CA VAL A 21 -16.47 14.08 3.22
C VAL A 21 -17.81 13.49 2.77
N HIS A 22 -18.17 12.31 3.27
CA HIS A 22 -19.39 11.61 2.91
C HIS A 22 -20.52 11.74 3.96
N HIS A 23 -20.31 12.51 5.03
CA HIS A 23 -21.24 12.71 6.15
C HIS A 23 -21.81 11.40 6.72
N THR A 24 -21.03 10.32 6.65
CA THR A 24 -21.48 8.98 7.07
C THR A 24 -21.56 8.82 8.59
N ARG A 25 -21.10 9.84 9.34
CA ARG A 25 -20.91 9.82 10.81
C ARG A 25 -19.98 8.70 11.27
N ARG A 26 -19.21 8.10 10.35
CA ARG A 26 -18.31 6.97 10.57
C ARG A 26 -17.06 7.14 9.73
N GLY A 27 -15.98 7.55 10.36
CA GLY A 27 -14.69 7.64 9.69
C GLY A 27 -13.85 8.76 10.27
N LEU A 28 -12.58 8.76 9.89
CA LEU A 28 -11.68 9.86 10.14
C LEU A 28 -11.70 10.79 8.93
N VAL A 29 -11.68 12.10 9.15
CA VAL A 29 -11.58 13.08 8.07
C VAL A 29 -10.31 12.79 7.25
N ALA A 30 -10.50 12.51 5.96
CA ALA A 30 -9.38 12.27 5.06
C ALA A 30 -8.53 13.53 4.96
N SER A 31 -7.20 13.37 5.03
CA SER A 31 -6.20 14.46 4.99
C SER A 31 -6.06 15.33 6.24
N ALA A 32 -6.83 15.08 7.30
CA ALA A 32 -6.59 15.76 8.57
C ALA A 32 -5.36 15.19 9.29
N ALA A 33 -4.59 16.06 9.96
CA ALA A 33 -3.24 15.74 10.43
C ALA A 33 -3.19 14.58 11.45
N LEU A 34 -4.22 14.43 12.29
CA LEU A 34 -4.30 13.37 13.30
C LEU A 34 -4.86 12.05 12.77
N SER A 35 -5.56 12.08 11.64
CA SER A 35 -6.23 10.89 11.09
C SER A 35 -5.29 9.71 10.83
N PRO A 36 -4.08 9.88 10.26
CA PRO A 36 -3.14 8.77 10.07
C PRO A 36 -2.70 8.13 11.40
N LEU A 37 -2.47 8.95 12.43
CA LEU A 37 -2.05 8.48 13.75
C LEU A 37 -3.18 7.70 14.42
N LEU A 38 -4.39 8.27 14.45
CA LEU A 38 -5.57 7.63 15.03
C LEU A 38 -5.89 6.31 14.32
N GLY A 39 -5.81 6.28 12.98
CA GLY A 39 -5.98 5.05 12.20
C GLY A 39 -4.92 3.99 12.53
N ALA A 40 -3.66 4.40 12.72
CA ALA A 40 -2.59 3.48 13.10
C ALA A 40 -2.77 2.92 14.52
N LEU A 41 -3.20 3.76 15.48
CA LEU A 41 -3.50 3.38 16.86
C LEU A 41 -4.72 2.46 16.96
N TYR A 42 -5.74 2.71 16.15
CA TYR A 42 -6.97 1.91 16.13
C TYR A 42 -6.70 0.43 15.84
N LEU A 43 -5.66 0.13 15.06
CA LEU A 43 -5.26 -1.23 14.69
C LEU A 43 -4.25 -1.88 15.65
N VAL A 44 -3.87 -1.25 16.76
CA VAL A 44 -2.90 -1.82 17.72
C VAL A 44 -3.39 -3.15 18.30
N SER A 45 -4.69 -3.32 18.51
CA SER A 45 -5.28 -4.60 18.95
C SER A 45 -5.01 -5.73 17.97
N LEU A 46 -4.99 -5.44 16.66
CA LEU A 46 -4.62 -6.40 15.63
C LEU A 46 -3.14 -6.77 15.72
N ASP A 47 -2.26 -5.77 15.88
CA ASP A 47 -0.82 -5.99 16.01
C ASP A 47 -0.50 -6.91 17.21
N ARG A 48 -1.11 -6.65 18.38
CA ARG A 48 -0.97 -7.49 19.58
C ARG A 48 -1.44 -8.91 19.35
N ALA A 49 -2.59 -9.09 18.70
CA ALA A 49 -3.12 -10.42 18.39
C ALA A 49 -2.20 -11.20 17.43
N MET A 50 -1.63 -10.52 16.43
CA MET A 50 -0.67 -11.13 15.49
C MET A 50 0.67 -11.46 16.16
N GLN A 51 1.15 -10.62 17.10
CA GLN A 51 2.37 -10.87 17.86
C GLN A 51 2.24 -12.12 18.76
N ALA A 52 1.10 -12.30 19.42
CA ALA A 52 0.84 -13.51 20.21
C ALA A 52 0.85 -14.78 19.34
N LEU A 53 0.33 -14.69 18.11
CA LEU A 53 0.39 -15.80 17.14
C LEU A 53 1.78 -16.00 16.56
N ALA A 54 2.61 -14.96 16.49
CA ALA A 54 3.99 -15.07 16.05
C ALA A 54 4.79 -15.98 16.99
N GLN A 55 4.64 -15.78 18.30
CA GLN A 55 5.29 -16.59 19.33
C GLN A 55 4.79 -18.04 19.35
N ARG A 56 3.47 -18.24 19.23
CA ARG A 56 2.85 -19.58 19.39
C ARG A 56 2.83 -20.42 18.12
N ALA A 57 2.73 -19.81 16.94
CA ALA A 57 2.46 -20.52 15.68
C ALA A 57 3.46 -20.18 14.56
N GLY A 58 4.49 -19.38 14.85
CA GLY A 58 5.50 -18.97 13.87
C GLY A 58 4.94 -18.06 12.78
N ILE A 59 3.85 -17.35 13.06
CA ILE A 59 3.26 -16.38 12.13
C ILE A 59 4.20 -15.17 11.99
N ARG A 60 4.45 -14.73 10.75
CA ARG A 60 5.16 -13.47 10.50
C ARG A 60 4.18 -12.44 9.96
N TYR A 61 4.10 -11.31 10.64
CA TYR A 61 3.16 -10.24 10.34
C TYR A 61 3.90 -8.96 9.99
N ARG A 62 3.44 -8.25 8.96
CA ARG A 62 3.92 -6.91 8.60
C ARG A 62 2.72 -6.04 8.19
N ARG A 63 2.66 -4.83 8.72
CA ARG A 63 1.62 -3.85 8.44
C ARG A 63 2.22 -2.52 8.01
N PHE A 64 1.52 -1.84 7.14
CA PHE A 64 1.71 -0.45 6.76
C PHE A 64 0.32 0.20 6.70
N MET A 65 -0.01 0.99 7.72
CA MET A 65 -1.36 1.55 7.89
C MET A 65 -2.45 0.46 7.88
N ASP A 66 -3.36 0.46 6.92
CA ASP A 66 -4.43 -0.52 6.73
C ASP A 66 -3.99 -1.75 5.93
N ASP A 67 -2.93 -1.62 5.12
CA ASP A 67 -2.37 -2.72 4.33
C ASP A 67 -1.48 -3.61 5.19
N PHE A 68 -1.79 -4.91 5.30
CA PHE A 68 -0.95 -5.87 6.02
C PHE A 68 -0.83 -7.21 5.31
N VAL A 69 0.25 -7.93 5.61
CA VAL A 69 0.54 -9.28 5.15
C VAL A 69 0.79 -10.21 6.33
N ILE A 70 0.23 -11.42 6.24
CA ILE A 70 0.38 -12.49 7.23
C ILE A 70 1.03 -13.68 6.52
N PHE A 71 2.21 -14.09 6.96
CA PHE A 71 2.89 -15.29 6.51
C PHE A 71 2.77 -16.38 7.57
N ALA A 72 2.52 -17.60 7.10
CA ALA A 72 2.49 -18.79 7.93
C ALA A 72 3.43 -19.86 7.34
N PRO A 73 4.11 -20.67 8.17
CA PRO A 73 5.06 -21.67 7.69
C PRO A 73 4.39 -22.84 6.98
N THR A 74 3.15 -23.17 7.33
CA THR A 74 2.39 -24.29 6.76
C THR A 74 1.02 -23.86 6.26
N ARG A 75 0.38 -24.64 5.38
CA ARG A 75 -0.95 -24.34 4.82
C ARG A 75 -2.09 -24.36 5.84
N HIS A 76 -1.92 -25.02 6.98
CA HIS A 76 -2.98 -25.24 7.97
C HIS A 76 -3.02 -24.15 9.06
N ARG A 77 -1.87 -23.60 9.43
CA ARG A 77 -1.74 -22.51 10.41
C ARG A 77 -2.37 -21.15 10.02
N PRO A 78 -2.47 -20.73 8.74
CA PRO A 78 -3.06 -19.43 8.40
C PRO A 78 -4.56 -19.36 8.73
N ARG A 79 -5.27 -20.49 8.83
CA ARG A 79 -6.71 -20.48 9.18
C ARG A 79 -6.96 -19.88 10.56
N ALA A 80 -6.12 -20.22 11.54
CA ALA A 80 -6.23 -19.67 12.89
C ALA A 80 -5.90 -18.17 12.91
N ALA A 81 -4.85 -17.75 12.20
CA ALA A 81 -4.48 -16.34 12.08
C ALA A 81 -5.56 -15.51 11.39
N ILE A 82 -6.13 -16.02 10.29
CA ILE A 82 -7.24 -15.40 9.56
C ILE A 82 -8.47 -15.28 10.47
N ARG A 83 -8.84 -16.33 11.20
CA ARG A 83 -9.99 -16.31 12.11
C ARG A 83 -9.79 -15.28 13.22
N ARG A 84 -8.59 -15.26 13.83
CA ARG A 84 -8.25 -14.30 14.89
C ARG A 84 -8.25 -12.86 14.36
N MET A 85 -7.69 -12.63 13.17
CA MET A 85 -7.72 -11.34 12.49
C MET A 85 -9.15 -10.86 12.29
N HIS A 86 -10.03 -11.69 11.71
CA HIS A 86 -11.44 -11.33 11.51
C HIS A 86 -12.16 -11.04 12.83
N ALA A 87 -11.91 -11.82 13.88
CA ALA A 87 -12.50 -11.56 15.20
C ALA A 87 -12.07 -10.20 15.77
N VAL A 88 -10.79 -9.83 15.64
CA VAL A 88 -10.29 -8.53 16.10
C VAL A 88 -10.87 -7.38 15.27
N LEU A 89 -10.91 -7.52 13.94
CA LEU A 89 -11.48 -6.49 13.07
C LEU A 89 -12.99 -6.31 13.33
N ALA A 90 -13.74 -7.39 13.55
CA ALA A 90 -15.14 -7.33 13.91
C ALA A 90 -15.36 -6.60 15.26
N ALA A 91 -14.52 -6.85 16.26
CA ALA A 91 -14.56 -6.12 17.54
C ALA A 91 -14.27 -4.61 17.36
N LEU A 92 -13.42 -4.27 16.39
CA LEU A 92 -13.16 -2.88 15.96
C LEU A 92 -14.20 -2.34 14.97
N ARG A 93 -15.28 -3.09 14.68
CA ARG A 93 -16.31 -2.72 13.69
C ARG A 93 -15.72 -2.42 12.29
N LEU A 94 -14.63 -3.08 11.94
CA LEU A 94 -13.98 -3.02 10.64
C LEU A 94 -14.28 -4.28 9.83
N SER A 95 -14.39 -4.11 8.51
CA SER A 95 -14.49 -5.21 7.55
C SER A 95 -13.30 -5.19 6.59
N VAL A 96 -12.87 -6.37 6.14
CA VAL A 96 -11.84 -6.49 5.11
C VAL A 96 -12.50 -6.34 3.75
N HIS A 97 -11.94 -5.49 2.88
CA HIS A 97 -12.44 -5.34 1.51
C HIS A 97 -12.35 -6.67 0.75
N PRO A 98 -13.45 -7.18 0.16
CA PRO A 98 -13.51 -8.52 -0.46
C PRO A 98 -12.46 -8.70 -1.57
N ASP A 99 -12.28 -7.69 -2.41
CA ASP A 99 -11.35 -7.76 -3.57
C ASP A 99 -9.87 -7.62 -3.21
N LYS A 100 -9.53 -7.24 -1.98
CA LYS A 100 -8.13 -7.06 -1.55
C LYS A 100 -7.54 -8.29 -0.87
N ARG A 101 -8.26 -9.43 -0.87
CA ARG A 101 -7.88 -10.63 -0.13
C ARG A 101 -7.14 -11.64 -1.02
N PHE A 102 -5.80 -11.61 -1.00
CA PHE A 102 -5.00 -12.70 -1.56
C PHE A 102 -4.61 -13.71 -0.49
N ILE A 103 -5.12 -14.93 -0.58
CA ILE A 103 -4.63 -16.08 0.20
C ILE A 103 -4.00 -17.07 -0.78
N GLY A 104 -2.69 -17.27 -0.67
CA GLY A 104 -1.99 -18.16 -1.59
C GLY A 104 -0.58 -18.51 -1.14
N LYS A 105 0.03 -19.48 -1.84
CA LYS A 105 1.42 -19.86 -1.61
C LYS A 105 2.33 -18.69 -2.01
N THR A 106 3.28 -18.33 -1.14
CA THR A 106 4.27 -17.27 -1.39
C THR A 106 5.11 -17.54 -2.65
N ILE A 107 5.27 -18.80 -3.06
CA ILE A 107 5.97 -19.18 -4.30
C ILE A 107 5.35 -18.60 -5.57
N LYS A 108 4.02 -18.38 -5.60
CA LYS A 108 3.34 -17.70 -6.71
C LYS A 108 3.65 -16.20 -6.75
N GLY A 109 4.19 -15.67 -5.65
CA GLY A 109 4.37 -14.25 -5.40
C GLY A 109 3.08 -13.54 -5.02
N PHE A 110 3.23 -12.34 -4.46
CA PHE A 110 2.12 -11.50 -4.02
C PHE A 110 2.48 -10.03 -4.23
N ASP A 111 1.46 -9.18 -4.28
CA ASP A 111 1.61 -7.73 -4.41
C ASP A 111 1.46 -7.09 -3.04
N PHE A 112 2.35 -6.16 -2.69
CA PHE A 112 2.27 -5.39 -1.44
C PHE A 112 2.96 -4.04 -1.62
N LEU A 113 2.30 -2.95 -1.18
CA LEU A 113 2.79 -1.57 -1.28
C LEU A 113 3.29 -1.17 -2.67
N GLY A 114 2.63 -1.69 -3.71
CA GLY A 114 2.97 -1.41 -5.09
C GLY A 114 4.16 -2.21 -5.66
N TYR A 115 4.67 -3.19 -4.92
CA TYR A 115 5.70 -4.12 -5.35
C TYR A 115 5.17 -5.55 -5.50
N ARG A 116 5.64 -6.27 -6.51
CA ARG A 116 5.52 -7.72 -6.64
C ARG A 116 6.70 -8.40 -5.95
N PHE A 117 6.41 -9.19 -4.92
CA PHE A 117 7.37 -10.06 -4.25
C PHE A 117 7.32 -11.47 -4.82
N ARG A 118 8.50 -12.08 -5.00
CA ARG A 118 8.66 -13.50 -5.34
C ARG A 118 9.89 -14.05 -4.60
N PRO A 119 9.82 -15.28 -4.03
CA PRO A 119 10.97 -15.89 -3.39
C PRO A 119 12.19 -15.96 -4.33
N GLY A 120 13.38 -15.70 -3.78
CA GLY A 120 14.65 -15.73 -4.52
C GLY A 120 14.83 -14.64 -5.58
N ARG A 121 13.92 -13.65 -5.67
CA ARG A 121 14.00 -12.57 -6.67
C ARG A 121 13.89 -11.20 -6.01
N LYS A 122 14.64 -10.23 -6.52
CA LYS A 122 14.45 -8.82 -6.18
C LYS A 122 13.02 -8.38 -6.52
N PRO A 123 12.33 -7.65 -5.63
CA PRO A 123 11.00 -7.11 -5.90
C PRO A 123 10.97 -6.30 -7.19
N ARG A 124 9.81 -6.30 -7.85
CA ARG A 124 9.53 -5.55 -9.08
C ARG A 124 8.30 -4.68 -8.87
N PRO A 125 8.04 -3.66 -9.69
CA PRO A 125 6.75 -2.97 -9.62
C PRO A 125 5.59 -3.97 -9.82
N ALA A 126 4.56 -3.86 -8.98
CA ALA A 126 3.31 -4.60 -9.16
C ALA A 126 2.63 -4.19 -10.47
N GLN A 127 1.86 -5.09 -11.09
CA GLN A 127 1.17 -4.77 -12.35
C GLN A 127 0.21 -3.60 -12.17
N GLN A 128 -0.51 -3.54 -11.03
CA GLN A 128 -1.39 -2.43 -10.71
C GLN A 128 -0.63 -1.09 -10.61
N SER A 129 0.59 -1.08 -10.06
CA SER A 129 1.44 0.12 -10.02
C SER A 129 1.82 0.61 -11.41
N ILE A 130 2.15 -0.32 -12.32
CA ILE A 130 2.46 0.00 -13.72
C ILE A 130 1.21 0.56 -14.42
N ASN A 131 0.06 -0.07 -14.23
CA ASN A 131 -1.20 0.40 -14.81
C ASN A 131 -1.53 1.82 -14.33
N ARG A 132 -1.41 2.09 -13.02
CA ARG A 132 -1.61 3.43 -12.44
C ARG A 132 -0.63 4.46 -13.01
N LEU A 133 0.64 4.09 -13.18
CA LEU A 133 1.65 4.94 -13.84
C LEU A 133 1.18 5.32 -15.25
N ILE A 134 0.80 4.33 -16.06
CA ILE A 134 0.36 4.54 -17.46
C ILE A 134 -0.91 5.38 -17.51
N THR A 135 -1.92 5.08 -16.70
CA THR A 135 -3.18 5.84 -16.67
C THR A 135 -2.94 7.30 -16.33
N ARG A 136 -2.11 7.59 -15.33
CA ARG A 136 -1.78 8.98 -14.96
C ARG A 136 -0.91 9.68 -15.99
N ALA A 137 0.05 8.97 -16.59
CA ALA A 137 0.86 9.48 -17.69
C ALA A 137 -0.01 9.87 -18.89
N ARG A 138 -1.00 9.03 -19.22
CA ARG A 138 -1.97 9.30 -20.27
C ARG A 138 -2.80 10.55 -19.97
N ARG A 139 -3.38 10.65 -18.78
CA ARG A 139 -4.13 11.87 -18.37
C ARG A 139 -3.28 13.13 -18.44
N LEU A 140 -2.02 13.04 -17.99
CA LEU A 140 -1.09 14.16 -18.04
C LEU A 140 -0.81 14.59 -19.49
N HIS A 141 -0.67 13.62 -20.40
CA HIS A 141 -0.48 13.89 -21.82
C HIS A 141 -1.75 14.49 -22.47
N GLU A 142 -2.94 13.96 -22.15
CA GLU A 142 -4.24 14.49 -22.60
C GLU A 142 -4.47 15.94 -22.13
N GLN A 143 -3.88 16.34 -21.01
CA GLN A 143 -3.88 17.72 -20.49
C GLN A 143 -2.86 18.63 -21.17
N GLY A 144 -2.25 18.21 -22.29
CA GLY A 144 -1.30 19.01 -23.07
C GLY A 144 0.11 19.06 -22.49
N ALA A 145 0.50 18.14 -21.60
CA ALA A 145 1.88 18.08 -21.12
C ALA A 145 2.84 17.67 -22.24
N ASP A 146 3.96 18.40 -22.34
CA ASP A 146 5.06 18.05 -23.22
C ASP A 146 5.81 16.78 -22.78
N LEU A 147 6.76 16.36 -23.62
CA LEU A 147 7.56 15.16 -23.37
C LEU A 147 8.47 15.30 -22.14
N ASP A 148 8.94 16.50 -21.83
CA ASP A 148 9.84 16.73 -20.69
C ASP A 148 9.09 16.63 -19.38
N ARG A 149 7.91 17.24 -19.27
CA ARG A 149 6.99 17.10 -18.13
C ARG A 149 6.56 15.66 -17.95
N LEU A 150 6.27 14.94 -19.04
CA LEU A 150 5.97 13.50 -18.99
C LEU A 150 7.18 12.69 -18.49
N ARG A 151 8.38 12.98 -19.01
CA ARG A 151 9.63 12.31 -18.59
C ARG A 151 9.93 12.56 -17.12
N GLN A 152 9.74 13.78 -16.63
CA GLN A 152 9.89 14.14 -15.22
C GLN A 152 8.89 13.39 -14.34
N TYR A 153 7.63 13.25 -14.76
CA TYR A 153 6.64 12.47 -14.04
C TYR A 153 7.06 10.99 -13.91
N VAL A 154 7.48 10.36 -15.03
CA VAL A 154 7.96 8.97 -15.02
C VAL A 154 9.23 8.84 -14.18
N TRP A 155 10.12 9.84 -14.20
CA TRP A 155 11.32 9.86 -13.38
C TRP A 155 11.01 9.93 -11.88
N ARG A 156 10.07 10.78 -11.47
CA ARG A 156 9.61 10.84 -10.06
C ARG A 156 9.00 9.52 -9.62
N TRP A 157 8.21 8.88 -10.47
CA TRP A 157 7.70 7.53 -10.20
C TRP A 157 8.83 6.49 -10.08
N TYR A 158 9.83 6.55 -10.96
CA TYR A 158 10.99 5.66 -10.89
C TYR A 158 11.80 5.87 -9.61
N ARG A 159 11.98 7.12 -9.17
CA ARG A 159 12.61 7.44 -7.88
C ARG A 159 11.80 6.90 -6.71
N TRP A 160 10.48 7.04 -6.74
CA TRP A 160 9.61 6.43 -5.72
C TRP A 160 9.79 4.91 -5.64
N LEU A 161 9.81 4.23 -6.80
CA LEU A 161 9.98 2.77 -6.89
C LEU A 161 11.28 2.29 -6.25
N HIS A 162 12.37 3.06 -6.36
CA HIS A 162 13.66 2.69 -5.77
C HIS A 162 13.91 3.31 -4.38
N GLY A 163 13.13 4.32 -3.99
CA GLY A 163 13.30 5.06 -2.74
C GLY A 163 12.88 4.27 -1.50
N GLY A 164 11.78 3.53 -1.57
CA GLY A 164 11.24 2.79 -0.42
C GLY A 164 11.99 1.50 -0.06
N LEU A 165 12.72 0.91 -1.02
CA LEU A 165 13.43 -0.36 -0.87
C LEU A 165 14.83 -0.26 -1.52
N ARG A 166 15.65 0.67 -1.01
CA ARG A 166 16.97 1.00 -1.56
C ARG A 166 17.83 -0.25 -1.77
N GLY A 167 18.37 -0.42 -2.99
CA GLY A 167 19.21 -1.56 -3.38
C GLY A 167 18.50 -2.92 -3.52
N ARG A 168 17.27 -3.04 -3.02
CA ARG A 168 16.53 -4.31 -2.97
C ARG A 168 15.64 -4.52 -4.19
N VAL A 169 15.17 -3.46 -4.84
CA VAL A 169 14.31 -3.54 -6.04
C VAL A 169 15.14 -3.87 -7.28
N SER A 170 14.57 -4.70 -8.17
CA SER A 170 15.18 -5.07 -9.44
C SER A 170 15.41 -3.84 -10.33
N THR A 171 16.64 -3.62 -10.76
CA THR A 171 17.04 -2.55 -11.68
C THR A 171 17.05 -2.99 -13.16
N LYS A 172 16.55 -4.19 -13.48
CA LYS A 172 16.58 -4.73 -14.85
C LYS A 172 15.94 -3.78 -15.86
N GLY A 173 16.74 -3.22 -16.76
CA GLY A 173 16.32 -2.26 -17.79
C GLY A 173 16.31 -0.78 -17.35
N ARG A 174 16.64 -0.50 -16.08
CA ARG A 174 16.74 0.84 -15.47
C ARG A 174 15.53 1.74 -15.80
N PHE A 175 15.69 3.04 -15.69
CA PHE A 175 14.67 4.04 -16.05
C PHE A 175 14.26 3.94 -17.52
N ILE A 176 15.20 3.73 -18.43
CA ILE A 176 14.97 3.74 -19.89
C ILE A 176 13.88 2.73 -20.28
N ARG A 177 13.88 1.52 -19.72
CA ARG A 177 12.83 0.53 -20.00
C ARG A 177 11.45 1.05 -19.59
N VAL A 178 11.34 1.68 -18.42
CA VAL A 178 10.05 2.21 -17.94
C VAL A 178 9.59 3.34 -18.85
N TRP A 179 10.50 4.25 -19.20
CA TRP A 179 10.24 5.35 -20.12
C TRP A 179 9.74 4.88 -21.48
N VAL A 180 10.47 3.97 -22.13
CA VAL A 180 10.06 3.36 -23.41
C VAL A 180 8.73 2.62 -23.29
N THR A 181 8.47 1.95 -22.17
CA THR A 181 7.18 1.29 -21.93
C THR A 181 6.03 2.29 -21.90
N VAL A 182 6.21 3.44 -21.23
CA VAL A 182 5.21 4.50 -21.19
C VAL A 182 4.98 5.09 -22.58
N LEU A 183 6.04 5.45 -23.30
CA LEU A 183 5.93 5.99 -24.66
C LEU A 183 5.18 5.04 -25.60
N LYS A 184 5.51 3.74 -25.57
CA LYS A 184 4.81 2.71 -26.36
C LYS A 184 3.32 2.64 -26.02
N ARG A 185 2.97 2.68 -24.72
CA ARG A 185 1.58 2.59 -24.24
C ARG A 185 0.74 3.83 -24.50
N LEU A 186 1.40 4.96 -24.78
CA LEU A 186 0.78 6.22 -25.18
C LEU A 186 0.85 6.44 -26.70
N HIS A 187 1.40 5.48 -27.47
CA HIS A 187 1.63 5.58 -28.92
C HIS A 187 2.49 6.78 -29.36
N LEU A 188 3.43 7.20 -28.50
CA LEU A 188 4.34 8.33 -28.73
C LEU A 188 5.68 7.90 -29.35
N THR A 189 5.77 6.69 -29.90
CA THR A 189 7.03 6.11 -30.42
C THR A 189 7.42 6.57 -31.84
N GLY A 190 6.74 7.57 -32.42
CA GLY A 190 7.09 8.15 -33.71
C GLY A 190 8.12 9.29 -33.62
N ASN A 191 9.27 9.12 -34.27
CA ASN A 191 10.29 10.11 -34.66
C ASN A 191 10.89 11.12 -33.64
N ARG A 192 10.59 11.06 -32.33
CA ARG A 192 11.16 12.02 -31.35
C ARG A 192 12.02 11.42 -30.23
N ILE A 193 12.48 10.17 -30.37
CA ILE A 193 13.38 9.55 -29.40
C ILE A 193 14.83 9.71 -29.88
N ARG A 194 15.38 10.94 -29.83
CA ARG A 194 16.83 11.13 -29.79
C ARG A 194 17.23 11.47 -28.35
N PRO A 195 18.13 10.70 -27.72
CA PRO A 195 18.74 11.13 -26.47
C PRO A 195 19.64 12.34 -26.77
N ARG A 196 19.42 13.45 -26.07
CA ARG A 196 20.52 14.30 -25.62
C ARG A 196 20.96 13.79 -24.25
#